data_AF-A0AAU1B465-F1
#
_entry.id   AF-A0AAU1B465-F1
#
_cell.length_a   1.000
_cell.length_b   1.000
_cell.length_c   1.000
_cell.angle_alpha   90.00
_cell.angle_beta   90.00
_cell.angle_gamma   90.00
#
_symmetry.space_group_name_H-M   'P 1'
#
loop_
_entity.id
_entity.type
_entity.pdbx_description
1 polymer ?
#
loop_
_entity_poly.entity_id
_entity_poly.type
_entity_poly.pdbx_seq_one_letter_code
_entity_poly.pdbx_strand_id
1 'polypeptide(L)'
;MAEETDTLAAITRILSPHCSVTRTSSGALIADWRRRTRFLGMTETDVRKFAEGSSEERADLVTDMIRAGCATDHRKAYSDVEVGLWLRGVHLSIRTMGFGRVLRLLYLAAPVYARADAPSAEEVARLKRAVRSHSRRSWFVNDDCKAEAVTAFVLLRRRGLNATLHVGVREHPFALHAWSSSGGVCIPDSDPRGHAFAPVLSISCGGQ
;
A
#
# COMPACT_ATOMS: atom_id res chain seq x y z
N MET A 1 -23.37 -11.12 17.47
CA MET A 1 -22.15 -10.32 17.76
C MET A 1 -20.96 -10.69 16.86
N ALA A 2 -20.66 -11.97 16.62
CA ALA A 2 -19.57 -12.39 15.72
C ALA A 2 -19.82 -12.01 14.24
N GLU A 3 -21.05 -12.22 13.75
CA GLU A 3 -21.42 -11.94 12.35
C GLU A 3 -21.40 -10.44 11.99
N GLU A 4 -21.76 -9.59 12.96
CA GLU A 4 -21.79 -8.14 12.81
C GLU A 4 -20.38 -7.51 12.88
N THR A 5 -19.46 -8.16 13.60
CA THR A 5 -18.04 -7.77 13.64
C THR A 5 -17.32 -8.17 12.35
N ASP A 6 -17.66 -9.32 11.77
CA ASP A 6 -17.19 -9.73 10.44
C ASP A 6 -17.67 -8.80 9.33
N THR A 7 -18.91 -8.30 9.45
CA THR A 7 -19.47 -7.32 8.50
C THR A 7 -18.71 -6.00 8.53
N LEU A 8 -18.48 -5.43 9.72
CA LEU A 8 -17.70 -4.19 9.87
C LEU A 8 -16.27 -4.37 9.34
N ALA A 9 -15.67 -5.54 9.52
CA ALA A 9 -14.38 -5.88 8.95
C ALA A 9 -14.44 -5.92 7.41
N ALA A 10 -15.50 -6.46 6.81
CA ALA A 10 -15.70 -6.48 5.36
C ALA A 10 -15.90 -5.07 4.79
N ILE A 11 -16.72 -4.23 5.42
CA ILE A 11 -16.90 -2.82 5.06
C ILE A 11 -15.55 -2.09 5.13
N THR A 12 -14.81 -2.26 6.23
CA THR A 12 -13.49 -1.65 6.41
C THR A 12 -12.51 -2.06 5.30
N ARG A 13 -12.52 -3.33 4.87
CA ARG A 13 -11.68 -3.79 3.74
C ARG A 13 -12.02 -3.08 2.43
N ILE A 14 -13.30 -2.76 2.20
CA ILE A 14 -13.76 -2.12 0.96
C ILE A 14 -13.40 -0.63 0.93
N LEU A 15 -13.52 0.06 2.08
CA LEU A 15 -13.31 1.52 2.17
C LEU A 15 -11.87 1.94 2.44
N SER A 16 -11.04 1.02 2.90
CA SER A 16 -9.60 1.20 2.97
C SER A 16 -9.00 1.34 1.55
N PRO A 17 -7.94 2.14 1.31
CA PRO A 17 -6.95 2.66 2.25
C PRO A 17 -7.31 3.95 3.00
N HIS A 18 -8.27 4.73 2.53
CA HIS A 18 -8.42 6.12 2.98
C HIS A 18 -9.53 6.36 4.00
N CYS A 19 -10.22 5.29 4.41
CA CYS A 19 -11.31 5.38 5.38
C CYS A 19 -11.07 4.43 6.57
N SER A 20 -11.38 4.89 7.78
CA SER A 20 -11.53 4.04 8.96
C SER A 20 -12.99 3.94 9.35
N VAL A 21 -13.44 2.76 9.76
CA VAL A 21 -14.81 2.52 10.21
C VAL A 21 -14.78 2.25 11.70
N THR A 22 -15.45 3.09 12.48
CA THR A 22 -15.58 2.95 13.93
C THR A 22 -17.02 2.62 14.27
N ARG A 23 -17.25 1.55 15.04
CA ARG A 23 -18.59 1.18 15.50
C ARG A 23 -19.13 2.26 16.46
N THR A 24 -20.41 2.59 16.31
CA THR A 24 -21.15 3.44 17.26
C THR A 24 -22.36 2.68 17.79
N SER A 25 -23.03 3.22 18.82
CA SER A 25 -24.26 2.63 19.37
C SER A 25 -25.46 2.65 18.40
N SER A 26 -25.38 3.41 17.30
CA SER A 26 -26.45 3.60 16.32
C SER A 26 -26.07 3.18 14.89
N GLY A 27 -24.92 2.51 14.71
CA GLY A 27 -24.41 2.07 13.41
C GLY A 27 -22.88 2.16 13.32
N ALA A 28 -22.38 2.84 12.28
CA ALA A 28 -20.95 2.98 12.06
C ALA A 28 -20.56 4.38 11.61
N LEU A 29 -19.39 4.86 12.04
CA LEU A 29 -18.79 6.11 11.63
C LEU A 29 -17.63 5.83 10.68
N ILE A 30 -17.70 6.37 9.47
CA ILE A 30 -16.61 6.31 8.49
C ILE A 30 -15.85 7.63 8.55
N ALA A 31 -14.56 7.56 8.91
CA ALA A 31 -13.64 8.68 8.85
C ALA A 31 -12.79 8.60 7.58
N ASP A 32 -12.99 9.51 6.63
CA ASP A 32 -12.22 9.63 5.37
C ASP A 32 -11.11 10.68 5.52
N TRP A 33 -9.87 10.29 5.28
CA TRP A 33 -8.67 11.12 5.41
C TRP A 33 -8.11 11.65 4.07
N ARG A 34 -8.76 11.39 2.93
CA ARG A 34 -8.16 11.55 1.60
C ARG A 34 -7.87 12.99 1.19
N ARG A 35 -8.64 13.97 1.65
CA ARG A 35 -8.48 15.41 1.29
C ARG A 35 -8.80 16.38 2.41
N ARG A 36 -9.86 16.12 3.17
CA ARG A 36 -10.24 16.79 4.43
C ARG A 36 -10.89 15.71 5.28
N THR A 37 -10.61 15.69 6.59
CA THR A 37 -11.23 14.71 7.50
C THR A 37 -12.75 14.83 7.38
N ARG A 38 -13.39 13.82 6.80
CA ARG A 38 -14.85 13.75 6.66
C ARG A 38 -15.37 12.60 7.50
N PHE A 39 -16.49 12.85 8.16
CA PHE A 39 -17.17 11.85 8.97
C PHE A 39 -18.51 11.54 8.31
N LEU A 40 -18.71 10.28 7.92
CA LEU A 40 -19.96 9.80 7.36
C LEU A 40 -20.59 8.81 8.36
N GLY A 41 -21.83 9.05 8.78
CA GLY A 41 -22.58 8.08 9.56
C GLY A 41 -23.25 7.07 8.63
N MET A 42 -23.10 5.78 8.94
CA MET A 42 -23.95 4.70 8.44
C MET A 42 -24.94 4.33 9.54
N THR A 43 -26.21 4.18 9.18
CA THR A 43 -27.22 3.68 10.11
C THR A 43 -27.05 2.17 10.32
N GLU A 44 -27.59 1.64 11.40
CA GLU A 44 -27.64 0.19 11.65
C GLU A 44 -28.32 -0.57 10.48
N THR A 45 -29.31 0.06 9.84
CA THR A 45 -29.98 -0.48 8.64
C THR A 45 -29.02 -0.60 7.45
N ASP A 46 -28.13 0.37 7.25
CA ASP A 46 -27.15 0.36 6.16
C ASP A 46 -26.06 -0.69 6.41
N VAL A 47 -25.63 -0.84 7.66
CA VAL A 47 -24.67 -1.88 8.07
C VAL A 47 -25.26 -3.27 7.81
N ARG A 48 -26.52 -3.50 8.19
CA ARG A 48 -27.20 -4.78 7.97
C ARG A 48 -27.47 -5.05 6.49
N LYS A 49 -27.88 -4.04 5.71
CA LYS A 49 -27.99 -4.16 4.24
C LYS A 49 -26.66 -4.53 3.59
N PHE A 50 -25.55 -4.05 4.14
CA PHE A 50 -24.22 -4.42 3.65
C PHE A 50 -23.83 -5.87 4.00
N ALA A 51 -24.26 -6.37 5.16
CA ALA A 51 -24.04 -7.74 5.64
C ALA A 51 -24.85 -8.79 4.88
N GLU A 52 -26.16 -8.57 4.84
CA GLU A 52 -27.19 -9.55 4.50
C GLU A 52 -27.82 -9.27 3.13
N GLY A 53 -27.61 -8.09 2.57
CA GLY A 53 -28.19 -7.67 1.31
C GLY A 53 -27.67 -8.46 0.10
N SER A 54 -28.50 -8.49 -0.93
CA SER A 54 -28.16 -9.05 -2.23
C SER A 54 -26.91 -8.38 -2.82
N SER A 55 -26.28 -9.03 -3.81
CA SER A 55 -25.12 -8.44 -4.50
C SER A 55 -25.43 -7.09 -5.15
N GLU A 56 -26.69 -6.86 -5.52
CA GLU A 56 -27.18 -5.63 -6.14
C GLU A 56 -27.32 -4.50 -5.11
N GLU A 57 -27.93 -4.77 -3.96
CA GLU A 57 -28.05 -3.81 -2.84
C GLU A 57 -26.69 -3.39 -2.27
N ARG A 58 -25.72 -4.32 -2.24
CA ARG A 58 -24.33 -4.01 -1.86
C ARG A 58 -23.64 -3.13 -2.91
N ALA A 59 -23.90 -3.34 -4.20
CA ALA A 59 -23.35 -2.53 -5.27
C ALA A 59 -23.91 -1.11 -5.24
N ASP A 60 -25.19 -0.94 -4.92
CA ASP A 60 -25.82 0.37 -4.73
C ASP A 60 -25.19 1.14 -3.56
N LEU A 61 -25.00 0.48 -2.41
CA LEU A 61 -24.31 1.07 -1.26
C LEU A 61 -22.87 1.47 -1.60
N VAL A 62 -22.12 0.60 -2.26
CA VAL A 62 -20.75 0.94 -2.72
C VAL A 62 -20.78 2.11 -3.72
N THR A 63 -21.76 2.16 -4.61
CA THR A 63 -21.95 3.26 -5.57
C THR A 63 -22.25 4.58 -4.87
N ASP A 64 -23.09 4.56 -3.83
CA ASP A 64 -23.38 5.75 -3.03
C ASP A 64 -22.16 6.20 -2.22
N MET A 65 -21.34 5.26 -1.75
CA MET A 65 -20.07 5.58 -1.09
C MET A 65 -19.02 6.12 -2.05
N ILE A 66 -19.00 5.63 -3.30
CA ILE A 66 -18.17 6.17 -4.38
C ILE A 66 -18.64 7.59 -4.74
N ARG A 67 -19.95 7.80 -4.88
CA ARG A 67 -20.57 9.10 -5.16
C ARG A 67 -20.32 10.11 -4.03
N ALA A 68 -20.35 9.65 -2.78
CA ALA A 68 -19.98 10.44 -1.59
C ALA A 68 -18.47 10.74 -1.51
N GLY A 69 -17.65 10.04 -2.31
CA GLY A 69 -16.19 10.17 -2.35
C GLY A 69 -15.45 9.35 -1.29
N CYS A 70 -16.18 8.55 -0.50
CA CYS A 70 -15.68 7.68 0.58
C CYS A 70 -15.08 6.36 0.07
N ALA A 71 -15.43 5.95 -1.15
CA ALA A 71 -14.83 4.80 -1.83
C ALA A 71 -14.32 5.23 -3.21
N THR A 72 -13.30 4.55 -3.73
CA THR A 72 -12.89 4.71 -5.13
C THR A 72 -13.39 3.54 -5.94
N ASP A 73 -14.12 3.86 -7.01
CA ASP A 73 -14.58 2.89 -8.00
C ASP A 73 -13.43 2.08 -8.61
N HIS A 74 -12.25 2.69 -8.74
CA HIS A 74 -11.10 2.08 -9.37
C HIS A 74 -9.79 2.34 -8.62
N ARG A 75 -8.98 1.28 -8.46
CA ARG A 75 -7.56 1.35 -8.11
C ARG A 75 -6.82 2.12 -9.21
N LYS A 76 -6.75 3.46 -9.13
CA LYS A 76 -6.08 4.30 -10.14
C LYS A 76 -4.69 3.75 -10.46
N ALA A 77 -4.43 3.38 -11.71
CA ALA A 77 -3.12 2.97 -12.22
C ALA A 77 -2.05 4.00 -11.82
N TYR A 78 -0.87 3.53 -11.39
CA TYR A 78 0.27 4.45 -11.26
C TYR A 78 0.50 5.08 -12.62
N SER A 79 0.63 6.40 -12.67
CA SER A 79 1.19 7.04 -13.85
C SER A 79 2.71 6.92 -13.80
N ASP A 80 3.36 6.80 -14.96
CA ASP A 80 4.82 6.81 -15.05
C ASP A 80 5.43 8.07 -14.40
N VAL A 81 4.73 9.20 -14.51
CA VAL A 81 5.11 10.46 -13.86
C VAL A 81 5.13 10.33 -12.33
N GLU A 82 4.11 9.70 -11.75
CA GLU A 82 4.05 9.46 -10.29
C GLU A 82 5.21 8.57 -9.84
N VAL A 83 5.48 7.48 -10.57
CA VAL A 83 6.62 6.58 -10.27
C VAL A 83 7.94 7.35 -10.30
N GLY A 84 8.19 8.13 -11.34
CA GLY A 84 9.40 8.92 -11.48
C GLY A 84 9.55 10.03 -10.44
N LEU A 85 8.44 10.64 -9.98
CA LEU A 85 8.46 11.65 -8.92
C LEU A 85 8.81 11.03 -7.57
N TRP A 86 8.16 9.92 -7.21
CA TRP A 86 8.46 9.20 -5.97
C TRP A 86 9.89 8.68 -5.95
N LEU A 87 10.37 8.09 -7.04
CA LEU A 87 11.72 7.56 -7.11
C LEU A 87 12.78 8.63 -6.83
N ARG A 88 12.64 9.81 -7.45
CA ARG A 88 13.54 10.95 -7.23
C ARG A 88 13.41 11.53 -5.82
N GLY A 89 12.19 11.68 -5.32
CA GLY A 89 11.92 12.20 -3.98
C GLY A 89 12.49 11.29 -2.89
N VAL A 90 12.30 9.98 -3.02
CA VAL A 90 12.87 8.97 -2.11
C VAL A 90 14.39 8.99 -2.17
N HIS A 91 14.99 8.97 -3.37
CA HIS A 91 16.44 9.02 -3.51
C HIS A 91 17.02 10.28 -2.85
N LEU A 92 16.43 11.45 -3.10
CA LEU A 92 16.86 12.71 -2.47
C LEU A 92 16.71 12.65 -0.95
N SER A 93 15.63 12.08 -0.44
CA SER A 93 15.39 11.92 1.00
C SER A 93 16.43 11.00 1.65
N ILE A 94 16.79 9.88 0.98
CA ILE A 94 17.85 8.98 1.44
C ILE A 94 19.19 9.70 1.45
N ARG A 95 19.49 10.49 0.42
CA ARG A 95 20.76 11.21 0.30
C ARG A 95 20.92 12.35 1.31
N THR A 96 19.83 13.01 1.69
CA THR A 96 19.82 14.14 2.62
C THR A 96 19.71 13.70 4.08
N MET A 97 18.88 12.71 4.38
CA MET A 97 18.55 12.32 5.76
C MET A 97 19.11 10.97 6.18
N GLY A 98 19.54 10.14 5.22
CA GLY A 98 19.97 8.76 5.44
C GLY A 98 18.82 7.76 5.39
N PHE A 99 19.14 6.53 4.99
CA PHE A 99 18.15 5.46 4.78
C PHE A 99 17.34 5.12 6.03
N GLY A 100 18.00 5.02 7.20
CA GLY A 100 17.30 4.71 8.46
C GLY A 100 16.25 5.75 8.86
N ARG A 101 16.48 7.04 8.58
CA ARG A 101 15.46 8.08 8.83
C ARG A 101 14.29 7.98 7.86
N VAL A 102 14.56 7.69 6.58
CA VAL A 102 13.51 7.46 5.58
C VAL A 102 12.64 6.27 5.98
N LEU A 103 13.24 5.16 6.44
CA LEU A 103 12.50 4.00 6.95
C LEU A 103 11.57 4.38 8.11
N ARG A 104 12.07 5.22 9.05
CA ARG A 104 11.24 5.73 10.15
C ARG A 104 10.08 6.58 9.66
N LEU A 105 10.21 7.32 8.55
CA LEU A 105 9.13 8.15 8.01
C LEU A 105 8.16 7.40 7.10
N LEU A 106 8.36 6.09 6.86
CA LEU A 106 7.49 5.31 6.00
C LEU A 106 6.04 5.28 6.48
N TYR A 107 5.79 5.32 7.80
CA TYR A 107 4.42 5.34 8.32
C TYR A 107 3.62 6.57 7.87
N LEU A 108 4.29 7.69 7.53
CA LEU A 108 3.64 8.89 7.00
C LEU A 108 3.32 8.75 5.51
N ALA A 109 4.25 8.17 4.74
CA ALA A 109 4.12 8.05 3.28
C ALA A 109 3.25 6.85 2.86
N ALA A 110 3.27 5.79 3.67
CA ALA A 110 2.62 4.51 3.51
C ALA A 110 1.99 4.06 4.85
N PRO A 111 0.93 4.74 5.31
CA PRO A 111 0.30 4.41 6.58
C PRO A 111 -0.20 2.97 6.63
N VAL A 112 -0.43 2.49 7.85
CA VAL A 112 -1.04 1.19 8.09
C VAL A 112 -2.45 1.22 7.51
N TYR A 113 -2.63 0.53 6.39
CA TYR A 113 -3.91 0.38 5.73
C TYR A 113 -4.55 -0.91 6.21
N ALA A 114 -5.83 -0.85 6.58
CA ALA A 114 -6.61 -2.03 6.94
C ALA A 114 -6.72 -3.05 5.78
N ARG A 115 -6.61 -2.58 4.53
CA ARG A 115 -6.51 -3.40 3.33
C ARG A 115 -5.06 -3.76 3.04
N ALA A 116 -4.79 -5.07 3.01
CA ALA A 116 -3.55 -5.67 2.55
C ALA A 116 -3.91 -6.71 1.48
N ASP A 117 -4.56 -6.26 0.40
CA ASP A 117 -4.96 -7.15 -0.68
C ASP A 117 -3.74 -7.81 -1.30
N ALA A 118 -3.85 -9.10 -1.62
CA ALA A 118 -2.87 -9.75 -2.46
C ALA A 118 -2.92 -9.12 -3.86
N PRO A 119 -1.86 -8.46 -4.34
CA PRO A 119 -1.82 -7.98 -5.71
C PRO A 119 -1.59 -9.14 -6.67
N SER A 120 -2.05 -8.98 -7.91
CA SER A 120 -1.67 -9.93 -8.96
C SER A 120 -0.19 -9.75 -9.30
N ALA A 121 0.50 -10.84 -9.64
CA ALA A 121 1.90 -10.80 -10.06
C ALA A 121 2.10 -9.84 -11.25
N GLU A 122 1.11 -9.72 -12.14
CA GLU A 122 1.14 -8.79 -13.28
C GLU A 122 1.12 -7.31 -12.86
N GLU A 123 0.31 -6.95 -11.85
CA GLU A 123 0.28 -5.59 -11.31
C GLU A 123 1.64 -5.19 -10.73
N VAL A 124 2.26 -6.08 -9.97
CA VAL A 124 3.58 -5.84 -9.38
C VAL A 124 4.68 -5.84 -10.47
N ALA A 125 4.60 -6.74 -11.46
CA ALA A 125 5.52 -6.77 -12.59
C ALA A 125 5.44 -5.50 -13.47
N ARG A 126 4.26 -4.90 -13.63
CA ARG A 126 4.10 -3.60 -14.28
C ARG A 126 4.82 -2.50 -13.50
N LEU A 127 4.60 -2.43 -12.19
CA LEU A 127 5.28 -1.47 -11.33
C LEU A 127 6.81 -1.65 -11.38
N LYS A 128 7.29 -2.90 -11.32
CA LYS A 128 8.72 -3.23 -11.44
C LYS A 128 9.34 -2.67 -12.70
N ARG A 129 8.68 -2.87 -13.85
CA ARG A 129 9.15 -2.34 -15.14
C ARG A 129 9.19 -0.81 -15.14
N ALA A 130 8.18 -0.15 -14.58
CA ALA A 130 8.15 1.30 -14.48
C ALA A 130 9.29 1.83 -13.59
N VAL A 131 9.44 1.31 -12.38
CA VAL A 131 10.50 1.69 -11.42
C VAL A 131 11.89 1.51 -12.06
N ARG A 132 12.16 0.33 -12.63
CA ARG A 132 13.44 0.02 -13.28
C ARG A 132 13.72 0.92 -14.48
N SER A 133 12.71 1.21 -15.30
CA SER A 133 12.84 2.11 -16.45
C SER A 133 13.21 3.53 -16.01
N HIS A 134 12.56 4.04 -14.98
CA HIS A 134 12.85 5.37 -14.41
C HIS A 134 14.21 5.43 -13.72
N SER A 135 14.60 4.38 -13.00
CA SER A 135 15.89 4.28 -12.32
C SER A 135 17.05 4.34 -13.30
N ARG A 136 17.01 3.49 -14.35
CA ARG A 136 18.05 3.41 -15.39
C ARG A 136 18.20 4.67 -16.23
N ARG A 137 17.08 5.36 -16.50
CA ARG A 137 17.09 6.61 -17.28
C ARG A 137 17.51 7.81 -16.44
N SER A 138 17.58 7.66 -15.12
CA SER A 138 17.94 8.75 -14.22
C SER A 138 19.40 8.67 -13.83
N TRP A 139 20.21 9.62 -14.33
CA TRP A 139 21.59 9.80 -13.86
C TRP A 139 21.67 10.11 -12.35
N PHE A 140 20.56 10.59 -11.78
CA PHE A 140 20.47 10.93 -10.36
C PHE A 140 20.24 9.72 -9.46
N VAL A 141 19.45 8.72 -9.89
CA VAL A 141 19.09 7.55 -9.06
C VAL A 141 19.96 6.33 -9.36
N ASN A 142 20.28 6.09 -10.64
CA ASN A 142 21.24 5.10 -11.12
C ASN A 142 21.19 3.71 -10.44
N ASP A 143 20.08 2.98 -10.60
CA ASP A 143 19.90 1.61 -10.07
C ASP A 143 20.08 1.49 -8.53
N ASP A 144 19.75 2.54 -7.77
CA ASP A 144 19.79 2.53 -6.30
C ASP A 144 18.70 1.62 -5.71
N CYS A 145 19.12 0.46 -5.19
CA CYS A 145 18.21 -0.56 -4.66
C CYS A 145 17.36 -0.06 -3.49
N LYS A 146 17.85 0.88 -2.68
CA LYS A 146 17.10 1.44 -1.54
C LYS A 146 15.97 2.32 -2.05
N ALA A 147 16.26 3.19 -3.01
CA ALA A 147 15.28 4.09 -3.60
C ALA A 147 14.19 3.31 -4.34
N GLU A 148 14.56 2.28 -5.11
CA GLU A 148 13.61 1.42 -5.81
C GLU A 148 12.73 0.64 -4.85
N ALA A 149 13.32 0.00 -3.83
CA ALA A 149 12.60 -0.78 -2.85
C ALA A 149 11.59 0.07 -2.08
N VAL A 150 12.00 1.23 -1.56
CA VAL A 150 11.12 2.14 -0.82
C VAL A 150 10.04 2.72 -1.72
N THR A 151 10.36 3.07 -2.97
CA THR A 151 9.36 3.58 -3.93
C THR A 151 8.30 2.53 -4.21
N ALA A 152 8.70 1.28 -4.47
CA ALA A 152 7.78 0.18 -4.69
C ALA A 152 6.91 -0.08 -3.46
N PHE A 153 7.50 -0.10 -2.26
CA PHE A 153 6.78 -0.27 -1.00
C PHE A 153 5.70 0.79 -0.83
N VAL A 154 6.08 2.07 -0.94
CA VAL A 154 5.16 3.20 -0.74
C VAL A 154 4.04 3.17 -1.75
N LEU A 155 4.35 2.98 -3.03
CA LEU A 155 3.35 2.95 -4.08
C LEU A 155 2.36 1.81 -3.88
N LEU A 156 2.83 0.58 -3.62
CA LEU A 156 1.96 -0.59 -3.38
C LEU A 156 1.04 -0.36 -2.18
N ARG A 157 1.61 0.12 -1.07
CA ARG A 157 0.86 0.40 0.15
C ARG A 157 -0.20 1.48 -0.09
N ARG A 158 0.13 2.59 -0.76
CA ARG A 158 -0.83 3.66 -1.08
C ARG A 158 -2.02 3.20 -1.92
N ARG A 159 -1.93 2.03 -2.56
CA ARG A 159 -3.03 1.35 -3.26
C ARG A 159 -3.80 0.33 -2.41
N GLY A 160 -3.48 0.18 -1.13
CA GLY A 160 -4.04 -0.84 -0.26
C GLY A 160 -3.55 -2.26 -0.57
N LEU A 161 -2.41 -2.40 -1.26
CA LEU A 161 -1.83 -3.69 -1.59
C LEU A 161 -0.86 -4.14 -0.50
N ASN A 162 -0.83 -5.45 -0.25
CA ASN A 162 0.15 -6.04 0.65
C ASN A 162 1.56 -5.88 0.07
N ALA A 163 2.49 -5.38 0.87
CA ALA A 163 3.89 -5.23 0.49
C ALA A 163 4.77 -5.30 1.74
N THR A 164 5.91 -5.97 1.60
CA THR A 164 6.92 -6.08 2.65
C THR A 164 8.22 -5.52 2.12
N LEU A 165 8.80 -4.57 2.85
CA LEU A 165 10.13 -4.03 2.54
C LEU A 165 11.18 -4.82 3.32
N HIS A 166 12.17 -5.34 2.63
CA HIS A 166 13.28 -6.09 3.19
C HIS A 166 14.58 -5.32 3.04
N VAL A 167 15.44 -5.44 4.05
CA VAL A 167 16.87 -5.14 3.98
C VAL A 167 17.59 -6.43 4.30
N GLY A 168 18.46 -6.86 3.41
CA GLY A 168 19.22 -8.09 3.56
C GLY A 168 20.72 -7.87 3.44
N VAL A 169 21.45 -8.85 3.94
CA VAL A 169 22.90 -8.92 3.91
C VAL A 169 23.34 -10.22 3.25
N ARG A 170 24.49 -10.18 2.60
CA ARG A 170 25.23 -11.35 2.17
C ARG A 170 26.62 -11.25 2.80
N GLU A 171 27.15 -12.35 3.30
CA GLU A 171 28.46 -12.37 3.96
C GLU A 171 29.62 -12.43 2.96
N HIS A 172 29.47 -13.17 1.85
CA HIS A 172 30.54 -13.35 0.86
C HIS A 172 30.08 -13.18 -0.60
N PRO A 173 30.61 -12.18 -1.34
CA PRO A 173 31.27 -10.99 -0.81
C PRO A 173 30.32 -10.16 0.06
N PHE A 174 30.82 -9.50 1.10
CA PHE A 174 29.97 -8.72 2.00
C PHE A 174 29.21 -7.63 1.22
N ALA A 175 27.88 -7.68 1.25
CA ALA A 175 27.04 -6.73 0.55
C ALA A 175 25.69 -6.57 1.24
N LEU A 176 25.11 -5.38 1.10
CA LEU A 176 23.76 -5.07 1.55
C LEU A 176 22.85 -4.88 0.35
N HIS A 177 21.60 -5.30 0.50
CA HIS A 177 20.57 -5.14 -0.53
C HIS A 177 19.23 -4.79 0.10
N ALA A 178 18.38 -4.08 -0.65
CA ALA A 178 17.04 -3.75 -0.24
C ALA A 178 16.06 -4.10 -1.36
N TRP A 179 14.93 -4.72 -1.01
CA TRP A 179 13.88 -5.07 -1.96
C TRP A 179 12.51 -5.05 -1.30
N SER A 180 11.48 -4.78 -2.09
CA SER A 180 10.09 -4.92 -1.68
C SER A 180 9.48 -6.15 -2.32
N SER A 181 8.89 -7.04 -1.51
CA SER A 181 8.18 -8.22 -1.98
C SER A 181 6.66 -8.01 -1.94
N SER A 182 5.97 -8.42 -3.00
CA SER A 182 4.51 -8.33 -3.09
C SER A 182 4.00 -9.22 -4.23
N GLY A 183 2.92 -9.97 -4.01
CA GLY A 183 2.32 -10.82 -5.06
C GLY A 183 3.30 -11.80 -5.73
N GLY A 184 4.28 -12.31 -4.97
CA GLY A 184 5.35 -13.20 -5.48
C GLY A 184 6.45 -12.50 -6.29
N VAL A 185 6.43 -11.18 -6.40
CA VAL A 185 7.39 -10.38 -7.18
C VAL A 185 8.20 -9.47 -6.25
N CYS A 186 9.52 -9.39 -6.49
CA CYS A 186 10.42 -8.48 -5.79
C CYS A 186 10.82 -7.27 -6.66
N ILE A 187 10.85 -6.09 -6.03
CA ILE A 187 11.29 -4.82 -6.63
C ILE A 187 12.29 -4.11 -5.70
N PRO A 188 13.57 -3.93 -6.09
CA PRO A 188 14.27 -4.69 -7.14
C PRO A 188 14.28 -6.21 -6.84
N ASP A 189 14.88 -7.01 -7.73
CA ASP A 189 15.07 -8.46 -7.51
C ASP A 189 15.68 -8.73 -6.13
N SER A 190 15.20 -9.74 -5.40
CA SER A 190 15.74 -10.13 -4.09
C SER A 190 17.14 -10.75 -4.20
N ASP A 191 17.46 -11.30 -5.37
CA ASP A 191 18.68 -12.02 -5.69
C ASP A 191 19.38 -11.41 -6.93
N PRO A 192 19.76 -10.12 -6.90
CA PRO A 192 20.34 -9.47 -8.05
C PRO A 192 21.59 -10.24 -8.52
N ARG A 193 21.60 -10.62 -9.80
CA ARG A 193 22.68 -11.41 -10.45
C ARG A 193 22.85 -12.82 -9.85
N GLY A 194 21.80 -13.41 -9.28
CA GLY A 194 21.81 -14.76 -8.70
C GLY A 194 22.46 -14.83 -7.32
N HIS A 195 22.66 -13.68 -6.67
CA HIS A 195 23.20 -13.63 -5.32
C HIS A 195 22.10 -13.51 -4.28
N ALA A 196 21.93 -14.54 -3.46
CA ALA A 196 20.97 -14.50 -2.36
C ALA A 196 21.41 -13.53 -1.25
N PHE A 197 20.46 -12.75 -0.73
CA PHE A 197 20.62 -11.90 0.44
C PHE A 197 19.71 -12.41 1.55
N ALA A 198 20.25 -12.64 2.75
CA ALA A 198 19.48 -13.02 3.92
C ALA A 198 18.82 -11.77 4.51
N PRO A 199 17.48 -11.72 4.68
CA PRO A 199 16.81 -10.57 5.25
C PRO A 199 17.19 -10.40 6.72
N VAL A 200 17.68 -9.21 7.09
CA VAL A 200 18.00 -8.81 8.47
C VAL A 200 16.95 -7.87 9.06
N LEU A 201 16.17 -7.21 8.20
CA LEU A 201 15.04 -6.38 8.57
C LEU A 201 13.92 -6.59 7.57
N SER A 202 12.71 -6.82 8.07
CA SER A 202 11.49 -6.88 7.26
C SER A 202 10.46 -5.94 7.87
N ILE A 203 9.93 -5.02 7.05
CA ILE A 203 8.90 -4.07 7.44
C ILE A 203 7.64 -4.42 6.65
N SER A 204 6.68 -5.01 7.36
CA SER A 204 5.31 -5.17 6.91
C SER A 204 4.43 -4.24 7.75
N CYS A 205 3.66 -3.36 7.12
CA CYS A 205 2.69 -2.53 7.83
C CYS A 205 1.33 -3.25 8.01
N GLY A 206 1.35 -4.58 8.12
CA GLY A 206 0.24 -5.37 8.65
C GLY A 206 0.60 -5.73 10.07
N GLY A 207 -0.14 -5.19 11.05
CA GLY A 207 0.07 -5.54 12.45
C GLY A 207 -0.14 -7.03 12.66
N GLN A 208 0.90 -7.69 13.15
CA GLN A 208 0.81 -8.74 14.14
C GLN A 208 1.80 -8.38 15.24
#